data_AF-A0A3Q9K9G1-F1
#
_entry.id   AF-A0A3Q9K9G1-F1
#
_cell.length_a   1.000
_cell.length_b   1.000
_cell.length_c   1.000
_cell.angle_alpha   90.00
_cell.angle_beta   90.00
_cell.angle_gamma   90.00
#
_symmetry.space_group_name_H-M   'P 1'
#
loop_
_entity.id
_entity.type
_entity.pdbx_description
1 polymer ?
#
loop_
_entity_poly.entity_id
_entity_poly.type
_entity_poly.pdbx_seq_one_letter_code
_entity_poly.pdbx_strand_id
1 'polypeptide(L)'
;MFNEHPVYLDHATHTDITLLAGAWDIIPGDAVRRLVESFKQRSAPFAHEAQHDDGAVAVHAIYDQVRIRGRFHPSTRRLVITDGPGIGSDKSPSGATTAVLQALRPWVVPNRSGWTFWIIDSTGERLKTGA
;
A
#
# COMPACT_ATOMS: atom_id res chain seq x y z
N MET A 1 -19.25 28.84 -13.94
CA MET A 1 -19.74 28.52 -12.58
C MET A 1 -18.72 27.59 -11.95
N PHE A 2 -18.04 28.01 -10.88
CA PHE A 2 -17.16 27.12 -10.12
C PHE A 2 -18.03 26.39 -9.09
N ASN A 3 -18.03 25.06 -9.10
CA ASN A 3 -18.71 24.28 -8.06
C ASN A 3 -17.84 24.27 -6.82
N GLU A 4 -18.17 25.12 -5.85
CA GLU A 4 -17.52 25.14 -4.55
C GLU A 4 -18.04 23.98 -3.69
N HIS A 5 -17.14 23.17 -3.16
CA HIS A 5 -17.45 22.07 -2.25
C HIS A 5 -16.87 22.38 -0.87
N PRO A 6 -17.65 22.96 0.06
CA PRO A 6 -17.14 23.36 1.36
C PRO A 6 -16.79 22.13 2.22
N VAL A 7 -15.69 22.22 2.97
CA VAL A 7 -15.24 21.19 3.90
C VAL A 7 -15.04 21.84 5.26
N TYR A 8 -15.53 21.19 6.32
CA TYR A 8 -15.35 21.66 7.70
C TYR A 8 -13.99 21.20 8.24
N LEU A 9 -13.21 22.15 8.74
CA LEU A 9 -11.89 21.93 9.31
C LEU A 9 -11.87 22.47 10.74
N ASP A 10 -11.15 21.78 11.64
CA ASP A 10 -10.82 22.37 12.92
C ASP A 10 -9.76 23.48 12.76
N HIS A 11 -9.62 24.31 13.80
CA HIS A 11 -8.73 25.47 13.77
C HIS A 11 -7.25 25.11 13.54
N ALA A 12 -6.78 23.99 14.08
CA ALA A 12 -5.39 23.58 13.93
C ALA A 12 -5.13 23.17 12.47
N THR A 13 -6.00 22.33 11.89
CA THR A 13 -5.89 21.92 10.49
C THR A 13 -5.96 23.12 9.54
N HIS A 14 -6.85 24.08 9.79
CA HIS A 14 -6.92 25.32 9.00
C HIS A 14 -5.62 26.15 9.08
N THR A 15 -5.03 26.23 10.27
CA THR A 15 -3.77 26.96 10.50
C THR A 15 -2.61 26.32 9.73
N ASP A 16 -2.51 24.99 9.77
CA ASP A 16 -1.47 24.24 9.07
C ASP A 16 -1.57 24.41 7.55
N ILE A 17 -2.79 24.36 6.99
CA ILE A 17 -3.01 24.59 5.56
C ILE A 17 -2.62 26.03 5.18
N THR A 18 -2.98 27.01 6.00
CA THR A 18 -2.65 28.42 5.75
C THR A 18 -1.15 28.65 5.80
N LEU A 19 -0.45 28.01 6.74
CA LEU A 19 1.01 28.05 6.85
C LEU A 19 1.68 27.48 5.59
N LEU A 20 1.23 26.31 5.11
CA LEU A 20 1.74 25.70 3.89
C LEU A 20 1.49 26.56 2.65
N ALA A 21 0.30 27.16 2.57
CA ALA A 21 -0.10 28.06 1.49
C ALA A 21 0.84 29.28 1.44
N GLY A 22 1.10 29.91 2.60
CA GLY A 22 2.03 31.03 2.71
C GLY A 22 3.48 30.64 2.38
N ALA A 23 3.94 29.48 2.82
CA ALA A 23 5.30 28.99 2.52
C ALA A 23 5.52 28.70 1.02
N TRP A 24 4.45 28.36 0.29
CA TRP A 24 4.49 28.04 -1.14
C TRP A 24 4.00 29.16 -2.05
N ASP A 25 3.59 30.31 -1.49
CA ASP A 25 3.02 31.45 -2.21
C ASP A 25 1.83 31.04 -3.12
N ILE A 26 0.93 30.21 -2.58
CA ILE A 26 -0.28 29.75 -3.26
C ILE A 26 -1.50 29.84 -2.34
N ILE A 27 -2.70 29.62 -2.88
CA ILE A 27 -3.92 29.61 -2.07
C ILE A 27 -4.09 28.29 -1.28
N PRO A 28 -4.80 28.28 -0.14
CA PRO A 28 -5.04 27.08 0.68
C PRO A 28 -5.54 25.85 -0.10
N GLY A 29 -6.49 26.02 -1.01
CA GLY A 29 -7.01 24.93 -1.84
C GLY A 29 -5.94 24.30 -2.74
N ASP A 30 -5.00 25.10 -3.25
CA ASP A 30 -3.90 24.63 -4.08
C ASP A 30 -2.82 23.93 -3.25
N ALA A 31 -2.58 24.37 -2.01
CA ALA A 31 -1.71 23.67 -1.08
C ALA A 31 -2.25 22.27 -0.76
N VAL A 32 -3.55 22.16 -0.50
CA VAL A 32 -4.21 20.84 -0.32
C VAL A 32 -4.12 20.01 -1.59
N ARG A 33 -4.41 20.58 -2.77
CA ARG A 33 -4.30 19.89 -4.06
C ARG A 33 -2.89 19.35 -4.30
N ARG A 34 -1.86 20.16 -4.02
CA ARG A 34 -0.45 19.77 -4.14
C ARG A 34 -0.08 18.66 -3.18
N LEU A 35 -0.55 18.71 -1.93
CA LEU A 35 -0.37 17.63 -0.97
C LEU A 35 -1.03 16.34 -1.46
N VAL A 36 -2.30 16.40 -1.87
CA VAL A 36 -3.04 15.26 -2.40
C VAL A 36 -2.32 14.66 -3.60
N GLU A 37 -1.83 15.48 -4.51
CA GLU A 37 -1.05 15.02 -5.67
C GLU A 37 0.27 14.36 -5.24
N SER A 38 0.98 14.93 -4.26
CA SER A 38 2.21 14.32 -3.74
C SER A 38 1.97 12.96 -3.09
N PHE A 39 0.84 12.80 -2.39
CA PHE A 39 0.43 11.51 -1.83
C PHE A 39 -0.04 10.56 -2.92
N LYS A 40 -0.78 11.03 -3.93
CA LYS A 40 -1.15 10.21 -5.10
C LYS A 40 0.07 9.73 -5.88
N GLN A 41 1.13 10.53 -5.97
CA GLN A 41 2.39 10.14 -6.63
C GLN A 41 3.25 9.23 -5.74
N ARG A 42 3.24 9.44 -4.42
CA ARG A 42 3.87 8.52 -3.46
C ARG A 42 3.10 7.21 -3.32
N SER A 43 1.80 7.23 -3.57
CA SER A 43 0.90 6.08 -3.67
C SER A 43 0.76 5.56 -5.10
N ALA A 44 1.35 6.23 -6.09
CA ALA A 44 1.49 5.67 -7.41
C ALA A 44 2.49 4.53 -7.25
N PRO A 45 2.13 3.30 -7.66
CA PRO A 45 3.05 2.19 -7.57
C PRO A 45 4.31 2.59 -8.32
N PHE A 46 5.47 2.39 -7.67
CA PHE A 46 6.73 2.41 -8.36
C PHE A 46 6.58 1.53 -9.60
N ALA A 47 6.48 2.18 -10.75
CA ALA A 47 6.46 1.53 -12.04
C ALA A 47 7.86 0.97 -12.26
N HIS A 48 8.09 -0.23 -11.75
CA HIS A 48 8.96 -1.18 -12.40
C HIS A 48 8.07 -2.23 -13.06
N GLU A 49 8.06 -2.11 -14.38
CA GLU A 49 7.61 -3.09 -15.35
C GLU A 49 6.09 -3.31 -15.42
N ALA A 50 5.51 -2.58 -16.38
CA ALA A 50 4.29 -2.97 -17.05
C ALA A 50 4.44 -4.39 -17.63
N GLN A 51 3.93 -5.38 -16.91
CA GLN A 51 3.47 -6.63 -17.51
C GLN A 51 2.07 -6.92 -16.96
N HIS A 52 1.07 -6.62 -17.80
CA HIS A 52 -0.33 -7.04 -17.76
C HIS A 52 -0.92 -7.31 -16.36
N ASP A 53 -1.61 -6.32 -15.81
CA ASP A 53 -2.45 -6.48 -14.62
C ASP A 53 -3.75 -7.20 -14.98
N ASP A 54 -3.62 -8.50 -15.27
CA ASP A 54 -4.67 -9.45 -15.61
C ASP A 54 -5.39 -9.93 -14.32
N GLY A 55 -5.94 -8.99 -13.56
CA GLY A 55 -6.70 -9.27 -12.34
C GLY A 55 -5.86 -9.49 -11.06
N ALA A 56 -4.76 -8.74 -10.86
CA ALA A 56 -4.02 -8.84 -9.60
C ALA A 56 -4.82 -8.24 -8.41
N VAL A 57 -4.83 -8.97 -7.30
CA VAL A 57 -5.49 -8.61 -6.05
C VAL A 57 -4.48 -7.94 -5.12
N ALA A 58 -4.78 -6.72 -4.69
CA ALA A 58 -3.97 -6.02 -3.69
C ALA A 58 -4.10 -6.71 -2.32
N VAL A 59 -2.95 -6.98 -1.69
CA VAL A 59 -2.86 -7.65 -0.39
C VAL A 59 -1.87 -6.95 0.53
N HIS A 60 -2.07 -7.09 1.83
CA HIS A 60 -1.11 -6.69 2.85
C HIS A 60 -0.95 -7.75 3.92
N ALA A 61 0.14 -7.66 4.68
CA ALA A 61 0.32 -8.37 5.93
C ALA A 61 0.80 -7.38 6.99
N ILE A 62 0.49 -7.67 8.25
CA ILE A 62 1.09 -6.96 9.39
C ILE A 62 1.88 -8.00 10.15
N TYR A 63 3.20 -7.81 10.20
CA TYR A 63 4.10 -8.70 10.91
C TYR A 63 5.11 -7.86 11.69
N ASP A 64 5.26 -8.17 12.98
CA ASP A 64 6.16 -7.44 13.88
C ASP A 64 5.94 -5.91 13.88
N GLN A 65 4.67 -5.48 13.88
CA GLN A 65 4.23 -4.07 13.74
C GLN A 65 4.63 -3.39 12.43
N VAL A 66 5.23 -4.11 11.48
CA VAL A 66 5.54 -3.62 10.13
C VAL A 66 4.43 -4.05 9.19
N ARG A 67 3.92 -3.10 8.39
CA ARG A 67 2.99 -3.40 7.30
C ARG A 67 3.78 -3.72 6.04
N ILE A 68 3.51 -4.89 5.47
CA ILE A 68 4.05 -5.36 4.18
C ILE A 68 2.92 -5.28 3.17
N ARG A 69 3.18 -4.75 1.97
CA ARG A 69 2.19 -4.65 0.89
C ARG A 69 2.65 -5.44 -0.31
N GLY A 70 1.69 -5.99 -1.04
CA GLY A 70 1.97 -6.74 -2.24
C GLY A 70 0.77 -6.90 -3.16
N ARG A 71 0.99 -7.59 -4.27
CA ARG A 71 -0.01 -7.91 -5.29
C ARG A 71 0.02 -9.41 -5.54
N PHE A 72 -1.14 -10.04 -5.38
CA PHE A 72 -1.34 -11.46 -5.68
C PHE A 72 -1.96 -11.59 -7.07
N HIS A 73 -1.38 -12.43 -7.93
CA HIS A 73 -1.90 -12.71 -9.27
C HIS A 73 -2.60 -14.07 -9.27
N PRO A 74 -3.95 -14.14 -9.30
CA PRO A 74 -4.68 -15.40 -9.19
C PRO A 74 -4.36 -16.38 -10.32
N SER A 75 -4.18 -15.87 -11.55
CA SER A 75 -3.89 -16.66 -12.75
C SER A 75 -2.58 -17.44 -12.66
N THR A 76 -1.55 -16.86 -12.04
CA THR A 76 -0.21 -17.48 -11.90
C THR A 76 0.11 -17.92 -10.48
N ARG A 77 -0.77 -17.59 -9.52
CA ARG A 77 -0.59 -17.71 -8.07
C ARG A 77 0.67 -17.02 -7.55
N ARG A 78 1.24 -16.07 -8.29
CA ARG A 78 2.44 -15.33 -7.86
C ARG A 78 2.05 -14.23 -6.88
N LEU A 79 2.96 -13.94 -5.95
CA LEU A 79 2.81 -12.79 -5.05
C LEU A 79 4.05 -11.92 -5.16
N VAL A 80 3.83 -10.64 -5.41
CA VAL A 80 4.89 -9.63 -5.49
C VAL A 80 4.78 -8.74 -4.26
N ILE A 81 5.83 -8.67 -3.44
CA ILE A 81 5.94 -7.72 -2.33
C ILE A 81 6.44 -6.41 -2.90
N THR A 82 5.60 -5.38 -2.81
CA THR A 82 5.85 -4.06 -3.38
C THR A 82 6.38 -3.06 -2.35
N ASP A 83 6.16 -3.32 -1.06
CA ASP A 83 6.55 -2.43 0.03
C ASP A 83 6.79 -3.23 1.31
N GLY A 84 7.88 -2.91 2.02
CA GLY A 84 8.29 -3.56 3.26
C GLY A 84 9.34 -4.66 3.12
N PRO A 85 9.69 -5.33 4.24
CA PRO A 85 10.71 -6.39 4.28
C PRO A 85 10.35 -7.57 3.38
N GLY A 86 11.32 -8.08 2.63
CA GLY A 86 11.09 -9.15 1.65
C GLY A 86 10.60 -8.67 0.28
N ILE A 87 10.80 -7.38 -0.08
CA ILE A 87 10.54 -6.86 -1.43
C ILE A 87 11.08 -7.79 -2.51
N GLY A 88 10.24 -8.08 -3.51
CA GLY A 88 10.57 -9.03 -4.56
C GLY A 88 9.34 -9.77 -5.09
N SER A 89 9.59 -10.67 -6.05
CA SER A 89 8.56 -11.49 -6.68
C SER A 89 8.76 -12.95 -6.33
N ASP A 90 7.71 -13.58 -5.81
CA ASP A 90 7.71 -14.98 -5.43
C ASP A 90 6.70 -15.79 -6.24
N LYS A 91 7.06 -17.05 -6.46
CA LYS A 91 6.22 -17.99 -7.21
C LYS A 91 4.94 -18.39 -6.47
N SER A 92 4.79 -18.02 -5.19
CA SER A 92 3.61 -18.29 -4.38
C SER A 92 3.50 -17.34 -3.18
N PRO A 93 2.30 -17.18 -2.57
CA PRO A 93 2.14 -16.44 -1.33
C PRO A 93 2.95 -17.01 -0.16
N SER A 94 3.17 -18.32 -0.14
CA SER A 94 4.05 -18.97 0.84
C SER A 94 5.51 -18.59 0.65
N GLY A 95 5.98 -18.49 -0.61
CA GLY A 95 7.31 -17.98 -0.93
C GLY A 95 7.50 -16.54 -0.43
N ALA A 96 6.55 -15.66 -0.75
CA ALA A 96 6.56 -14.28 -0.28
C ALA A 96 6.54 -14.19 1.26
N THR A 97 5.75 -15.03 1.94
CA THR A 97 5.76 -15.08 3.41
C THR A 97 7.14 -15.46 3.94
N THR A 98 7.81 -16.40 3.28
CA THR A 98 9.16 -16.84 3.66
C THR A 98 10.17 -15.71 3.48
N ALA A 99 10.07 -14.94 2.39
CA ALA A 99 10.90 -13.75 2.17
C ALA A 99 10.73 -12.70 3.27
N VAL A 100 9.48 -12.41 3.69
CA VAL A 100 9.18 -11.51 4.81
C VAL A 100 9.80 -12.03 6.11
N LEU A 101 9.61 -13.31 6.41
CA LEU A 101 10.13 -13.93 7.63
C LEU A 101 11.66 -13.97 7.65
N GLN A 102 12.32 -14.27 6.54
CA GLN A 102 13.78 -14.22 6.45
C GLN A 102 14.32 -12.81 6.67
N ALA A 103 13.62 -11.79 6.15
CA ALA A 103 14.02 -10.39 6.31
C ALA A 103 13.83 -9.87 7.75
N LEU A 104 12.79 -10.32 8.46
CA LEU A 104 12.47 -9.81 9.80
C LEU A 104 12.96 -10.71 10.94
N ARG A 105 12.82 -12.03 10.81
CA ARG A 105 13.16 -13.01 11.86
C ARG A 105 13.69 -14.32 11.24
N PRO A 106 14.95 -14.35 10.78
CA PRO A 106 15.51 -15.52 10.08
C PRO A 106 15.59 -16.79 10.94
N TRP A 107 15.48 -16.66 12.27
CA TRP A 107 15.55 -17.76 13.23
C TRP A 107 14.20 -18.46 13.49
N VAL A 108 13.10 -17.95 12.91
CA VAL A 108 11.76 -18.51 13.12
C VAL A 108 11.42 -19.48 11.99
N VAL A 109 11.20 -20.75 12.35
CA VAL A 109 10.65 -21.74 11.41
C VAL A 109 9.15 -21.48 11.24
N PRO A 110 8.65 -21.30 10.00
CA PRO A 110 7.26 -20.98 9.77
C PRO A 110 6.32 -22.13 10.16
N ASN A 111 5.38 -21.87 11.08
CA ASN A 111 4.34 -22.81 11.50
C ASN A 111 2.92 -22.40 11.02
N ARG A 112 2.82 -21.57 9.97
CA ARG A 112 1.53 -21.12 9.42
C ARG A 112 1.50 -21.21 7.90
N SER A 113 0.32 -21.50 7.34
CA SER A 113 0.08 -21.43 5.90
C SER A 113 0.35 -20.00 5.42
N GLY A 114 1.36 -19.82 4.57
CA GLY A 114 1.70 -18.51 4.01
C GLY A 114 0.62 -17.91 3.09
N TRP A 115 -0.50 -18.59 2.90
CA TRP A 115 -1.69 -18.03 2.26
C TRP A 115 -2.47 -17.14 3.23
N THR A 116 -2.75 -17.61 4.44
CA THR A 116 -3.53 -16.85 5.42
C THR A 116 -2.75 -15.74 6.11
N PHE A 117 -1.45 -15.64 5.80
CA PHE A 117 -0.57 -14.52 6.18
C PHE A 117 -0.99 -13.21 5.51
N TRP A 118 -1.54 -13.28 4.30
CA TRP A 118 -1.94 -12.12 3.52
C TRP A 118 -3.42 -11.80 3.69
N ILE A 119 -3.74 -10.52 3.73
CA ILE A 119 -5.07 -9.93 3.85
C ILE A 119 -5.36 -9.16 2.57
N ILE A 120 -6.50 -9.40 1.95
CA ILE A 120 -6.97 -8.70 0.76
C ILE A 120 -7.41 -7.29 1.15
N ASP A 121 -6.90 -6.27 0.47
CA ASP A 121 -7.17 -4.87 0.82
C ASP A 121 -8.65 -4.49 0.66
N SER A 122 -9.31 -5.02 -0.38
CA SER A 122 -10.69 -4.66 -0.70
C SER A 122 -11.74 -5.28 0.23
N THR A 123 -11.45 -6.46 0.79
CA THR A 123 -12.42 -7.22 1.61
C THR A 123 -12.00 -7.33 3.07
N GLY A 124 -10.72 -7.12 3.39
CA GLY A 124 -10.15 -7.43 4.70
C GLY A 124 -10.08 -8.93 4.99
N GLU A 125 -10.43 -9.80 4.03
CA GLU A 125 -10.37 -11.24 4.20
C GLU A 125 -8.96 -11.77 4.00
N ARG A 126 -8.66 -12.91 4.63
CA ARG A 126 -7.39 -13.61 4.42
C ARG A 126 -7.38 -14.31 3.07
N LEU A 127 -6.23 -14.28 2.40
CA LEU A 127 -6.02 -15.02 1.17
C LEU A 127 -6.09 -16.53 1.44
N LYS A 128 -6.82 -17.26 0.58
CA LYS A 128 -7.05 -18.70 0.67
C LYS A 128 -6.59 -19.38 -0.62
N THR A 129 -6.27 -20.67 -0.53
CA THR A 129 -5.77 -21.49 -1.65
C THR A 129 -6.72 -21.65 -2.85
N GLY A 130 -7.95 -21.11 -2.79
CA GLY A 130 -8.98 -21.29 -3.83
C GLY A 130 -9.65 -20.00 -4.33
N ALA A 131 -8.98 -18.85 -4.22
CA ALA A 131 -9.43 -17.59 -4.83
C ALA A 131 -9.00 -17.49 -6.29
#